data_AF-A0A0C2VWI1-F1
#
_entry.id   AF-A0A0C2VWI1-F1
#
_cell.length_a   1.000
_cell.length_b   1.000
_cell.length_c   1.000
_cell.angle_alpha   90.00
_cell.angle_beta   90.00
_cell.angle_gamma   90.00
#
_symmetry.space_group_name_H-M   'P 1'
#
loop_
_entity.id
_entity.type
_entity.pdbx_description
1 polymer ?
#
loop_
_entity_poly.entity_id
_entity_poly.type
_entity_poly.pdbx_seq_one_letter_code
_entity_poly.pdbx_strand_id
1 'polypeptide(L)' 'MPGPMSLVIIAVVALLIFGPKKLPELGKAAGNTLREFKDATKGLADDDDDKKKEDKH' A
#
# COMPACT_ATOMS: atom_id res chain seq x y z
N MET A 1 -5.83 26.75 10.08
CA MET A 1 -5.81 25.34 9.63
C MET A 1 -5.45 25.33 8.15
N PRO A 2 -4.43 24.58 7.71
CA PRO A 2 -4.12 24.48 6.28
C PRO A 2 -5.31 23.85 5.55
N GLY A 3 -5.89 24.60 4.61
CA GLY A 3 -7.04 24.14 3.83
C GLY A 3 -6.64 23.21 2.67
N PRO A 4 -7.62 22.56 2.00
CA PRO A 4 -7.37 21.63 0.89
C PRO A 4 -6.47 22.23 -0.22
N MET A 5 -6.57 23.55 -0.45
CA MET A 5 -5.73 24.28 -1.41
C MET A 5 -4.22 24.20 -1.11
N SER A 6 -3.83 24.16 0.17
CA SER A 6 -2.41 24.07 0.54
C SER A 6 -1.79 22.73 0.14
N LEU A 7 -2.54 21.62 0.27
CA LEU A 7 -2.10 20.29 -0.17
C LEU A 7 -1.96 20.22 -1.69
N VAL A 8 -2.87 20.86 -2.43
CA VAL A 8 -2.79 20.93 -3.90
C VAL A 8 -1.52 21.65 -4.35
N ILE A 9 -1.15 22.77 -3.71
CA ILE A 9 0.08 23.51 -4.03
C ILE A 9 1.31 22.64 -3.77
N ILE A 10 1.37 21.94 -2.64
CA ILE A 10 2.47 21.02 -2.32
C ILE A 10 2.56 19.90 -3.37
N ALA A 11 1.42 19.33 -3.75
CA ALA A 11 1.37 18.30 -4.78
C ALA A 11 1.89 18.81 -6.13
N VAL A 12 1.53 20.02 -6.55
CA VAL A 12 2.04 20.63 -7.79
C VAL A 12 3.56 20.84 -7.73
N VAL A 13 4.10 21.36 -6.63
CA VAL A 13 5.56 21.52 -6.47
C VAL A 13 6.27 20.17 -6.51
N ALA A 14 5.76 19.17 -5.79
CA ALA A 14 6.30 17.81 -5.83
C ALA A 14 6.24 17.22 -7.25
N LEU A 15 5.15 17.45 -7.99
CA LEU A 15 4.99 17.03 -9.37
C LEU A 15 5.98 17.70 -10.33
N LEU A 16 6.40 18.95 -10.07
CA LEU A 16 7.43 19.61 -10.86
C LEU A 16 8.82 18.99 -10.63
N ILE A 17 9.12 18.60 -9.39
CA ILE A 17 10.41 17.97 -9.03
C ILE A 17 10.48 16.52 -9.51
N PHE A 18 9.45 15.72 -9.20
CA PHE A 18 9.43 14.29 -9.51
C PHE A 18 8.89 13.97 -10.90
N GLY A 19 8.07 14.85 -11.47
CA GLY A 19 7.35 14.64 -12.73
C GLY A 19 6.03 13.87 -12.54
N PRO A 20 4.95 14.25 -13.26
CA PRO A 20 3.65 13.59 -13.14
C PRO A 20 3.62 12.14 -13.61
N LYS A 21 4.58 11.72 -14.43
CA LYS A 21 4.71 10.33 -14.88
C LYS A 21 5.34 9.41 -13.83
N LYS A 22 6.13 9.94 -12.88
CA LYS A 22 6.80 9.11 -11.87
C LYS A 22 5.88 8.68 -10.74
N LEU A 23 4.91 9.50 -10.35
CA LEU A 23 3.92 9.10 -9.33
C LEU A 23 3.13 7.83 -9.69
N PRO A 24 2.53 7.68 -10.89
CA PRO A 24 1.82 6.45 -11.24
C PRO A 24 2.76 5.26 -11.43
N GLU A 25 4.00 5.49 -11.85
CA GLU A 25 5.03 4.45 -11.98
C GLU A 25 5.43 3.90 -10.60
N LEU A 26 5.72 4.78 -9.64
CA LEU A 26 5.99 4.43 -8.24
C LEU A 26 4.77 3.76 -7.59
N GLY A 27 3.56 4.28 -7.84
CA GLY A 27 2.32 3.70 -7.33
C GLY A 27 2.07 2.29 -7.84
N LYS A 28 2.36 2.00 -9.11
CA LYS A 28 2.28 0.64 -9.67
C LYS A 28 3.30 -0.31 -9.03
N ALA A 29 4.55 0.12 -8.90
CA ALA A 29 5.59 -0.69 -8.28
C ALA A 29 5.29 -0.99 -6.80
N ALA A 30 4.92 0.03 -6.04
CA ALA A 30 4.51 -0.11 -4.64
C ALA A 30 3.23 -0.95 -4.51
N GLY A 31 2.25 -0.75 -5.40
CA GLY A 31 0.99 -1.52 -5.41
C GLY A 31 1.21 -3.01 -5.66
N ASN A 32 2.10 -3.36 -6.59
CA ASN A 32 2.47 -4.76 -6.83
C ASN A 32 3.15 -5.37 -5.59
N THR A 33 4.07 -4.63 -4.97
CA THR A 33 4.75 -5.07 -3.74
C THR A 33 3.75 -5.26 -2.59
N LEU A 34 2.84 -4.32 -2.38
CA LEU A 34 1.81 -4.41 -1.34
C LEU A 34 0.83 -5.56 -1.60
N ARG A 35 0.53 -5.86 -2.87
CA ARG A 35 -0.31 -6.99 -3.25
C ARG A 35 0.37 -8.32 -2.92
N GLU A 36 1.63 -8.49 -3.32
CA GLU A 36 2.41 -9.69 -2.98
C GLU A 36 2.57 -9.84 -1.47
N PHE A 37 2.85 -8.75 -0.75
CA PHE A 37 2.93 -8.76 0.71
C PHE A 37 1.60 -9.18 1.36
N LYS A 38 0.47 -8.67 0.86
CA LYS A 38 -0.86 -9.05 1.34
C LYS A 38 -1.15 -10.53 1.08
N ASP A 39 -0.84 -11.03 -0.12
CA ASP A 39 -1.08 -12.42 -0.50
C ASP A 39 -0.21 -13.37 0.35
N ALA A 40 1.06 -13.03 0.57
CA ALA A 40 1.96 -13.77 1.46
C ALA A 40 1.48 -13.76 2.92
N THR A 41 1.08 -12.59 3.43
CA THR A 41 0.57 -12.44 4.80
C THR A 41 -0.73 -13.23 4.99
N LYS A 42 -1.61 -13.25 3.97
CA LYS A 42 -2.86 -14.00 4.03
C LYS A 42 -2.62 -15.51 4.09
N GLY A 43 -1.67 -16.04 3.32
CA GLY A 43 -1.28 -17.46 3.40
C GLY A 43 -0.73 -17.84 4.77
N LEU A 44 0.04 -16.97 5.42
CA LEU A 44 0.54 -17.19 6.78
C LEU A 44 -0.57 -17.14 7.84
N ALA A 45 -1.55 -16.24 7.68
CA ALA A 45 -2.68 -16.12 8.60
C ALA A 45 -3.64 -17.32 8.52
N ASP A 46 -3.89 -17.84 7.31
CA ASP A 46 -4.75 -19.02 7.10
C ASP A 46 -4.13 -20.27 7.76
N ASP A 47 -2.80 -20.43 7.68
CA ASP A 47 -2.06 -21.56 8.29
C ASP A 47 -2.07 -21.53 9.84
N ASP A 48 -2.27 -20.35 10.44
CA ASP A 48 -2.44 -20.18 11.89
C ASP A 48 -3.90 -20.43 12.35
N ASP A 49 -4.88 -20.14 11.50
CA ASP A 49 -6.31 -20.38 11.80
C ASP A 49 -6.72 -21.86 11.68
N ASP A 50 -6.05 -22.65 10.83
CA ASP A 50 -6.30 -24.10 10.74
C ASP A 50 -5.63 -24.90 11.87
N LYS A 51 -4.45 -24.49 12.36
CA LYS A 51 -3.82 -25.14 13.55
C LYS A 51 -4.63 -24.95 14.82
N LYS A 52 -5.41 -23.87 14.94
CA LYS A 52 -6.21 -23.57 16.14
C LYS A 52 -7.49 -24.40 16.25
N LYS A 53 -7.87 -25.15 15.21
CA LYS A 53 -9.08 -26.00 15.21
C LYS A 53 -8.82 -27.46 15.58
N GLU A 54 -7.57 -27.93 15.51
CA GLU A 54 -7.22 -29.32 15.89
C GLU A 54 -7.02 -29.52 17.40
N ASP A 55 -6.69 -28.48 18.16
CA ASP A 55 -6.49 -28.58 19.63
C ASP A 55 -7.80 -28.62 20.45
N LYS A 56 -8.97 -28.68 19.79
CA LYS A 56 -10.29 -28.65 20.45
C LYS A 56 -11.13 -29.92 20.24
N HIS A 57 -10.50 -31.03 19.85
CA HIS A 57 -11.09 -32.36 19.89
C HIS A 57 -10.38 -33.26 20.91
#